data_AF-A0A840QP34-F1
#
_entry.id   AF-A0A840QP34-F1
#
_cell.length_a   1.000
_cell.length_b   1.000
_cell.length_c   1.000
_cell.angle_alpha   90.00
_cell.angle_beta   90.00
_cell.angle_gamma   90.00
#
_symmetry.space_group_name_H-M   'P 1'
#
loop_
_entity.id
_entity.type
_entity.pdbx_description
1 polymer ?
#
loop_
_entity_poly.entity_id
_entity_poly.type
_entity_poly.pdbx_seq_one_letter_code
_entity_poly.pdbx_strand_id
1 'polypeptide(L)'
;MTKICETYYKSSLTFKKRYRMSVDDEEQVWTDDLENDDTHEGSLLGVDWVVSWLKGIKTEHHLQKTWLMNRSVKRKTICFDVYYRVGKNETIPLSYYAPEKRAIISHHYNDYYVFSGVNTRGEIPIFHTDCTGWKGRQERRLPLMPLNHEHDGVTLRYEQVVDPFEEVVFYEWFLSSESLNALETDHFHYFHRLSKY
;
A
#
# COMPACT_ATOMS: atom_id res chain seq x y z
N MET A 1 -31.71 -35.35 -1.85
CA MET A 1 -30.40 -35.08 -1.21
C MET A 1 -29.57 -34.25 -2.16
N THR A 2 -29.52 -32.94 -1.94
CA THR A 2 -28.81 -31.99 -2.81
C THR A 2 -27.37 -31.91 -2.33
N LYS A 3 -26.42 -32.39 -3.13
CA LYS A 3 -24.98 -32.15 -2.89
C LYS A 3 -24.73 -30.66 -3.11
N ILE A 4 -24.56 -29.93 -2.02
CA ILE A 4 -23.99 -28.58 -2.06
C ILE A 4 -22.54 -28.78 -2.50
N CYS A 5 -22.21 -28.33 -3.72
CA CYS A 5 -20.82 -28.19 -4.14
C CYS A 5 -20.20 -27.10 -3.25
N GLU A 6 -19.56 -27.51 -2.16
CA GLU A 6 -18.56 -26.69 -1.47
C GLU A 6 -17.39 -26.48 -2.43
N THR A 7 -17.55 -25.47 -3.28
CA THR A 7 -16.45 -24.95 -4.08
C THR A 7 -15.60 -24.16 -3.09
N TYR A 8 -14.59 -24.81 -2.51
CA TYR A 8 -13.56 -24.15 -1.72
C TYR A 8 -13.07 -22.93 -2.49
N TYR A 9 -13.44 -21.72 -2.04
CA TYR A 9 -12.91 -20.49 -2.63
C TYR A 9 -11.42 -20.45 -2.32
N LYS A 10 -10.66 -20.52 -3.39
CA LYS A 10 -9.24 -20.84 -3.46
C LYS A 10 -8.42 -19.56 -3.32
N SER A 11 -7.52 -19.57 -2.34
CA SER A 11 -6.34 -18.70 -2.12
C SER A 11 -6.56 -17.18 -2.06
N SER A 12 -5.96 -16.58 -1.03
CA SER A 12 -5.67 -15.15 -0.95
C SER A 12 -5.01 -14.67 -2.24
N LEU A 13 -5.44 -13.51 -2.73
CA LEU A 13 -4.86 -12.91 -3.94
C LEU A 13 -3.36 -12.70 -3.72
N THR A 14 -2.52 -13.12 -4.67
CA THR A 14 -1.07 -12.88 -4.58
C THR A 14 -0.69 -11.80 -5.57
N PHE A 15 -0.31 -10.63 -5.07
CA PHE A 15 0.20 -9.55 -5.91
C PHE A 15 1.68 -9.76 -6.20
N LYS A 16 2.04 -9.65 -7.48
CA LYS A 16 3.42 -9.33 -7.86
C LYS A 16 3.60 -7.82 -7.76
N LYS A 17 4.57 -7.39 -6.96
CA LYS A 17 4.82 -5.96 -6.69
C LYS A 17 6.08 -5.50 -7.42
N ARG A 18 6.03 -4.26 -7.90
CA ARG A 18 7.20 -3.53 -8.39
C ARG A 18 7.21 -2.13 -7.81
N TYR A 19 8.41 -1.68 -7.46
CA TYR A 19 8.59 -0.39 -6.80
C TYR A 19 9.36 0.56 -7.72
N ARG A 20 8.95 1.81 -7.76
CA ARG A 20 9.66 2.91 -8.43
C ARG A 20 9.72 4.11 -7.50
N MET A 21 10.87 4.75 -7.44
CA MET A 21 11.01 6.05 -6.80
C MET A 21 11.53 7.09 -7.79
N SER A 22 11.00 8.30 -7.72
CA SER A 22 11.53 9.49 -8.40
C SER A 22 11.62 10.65 -7.43
N VAL A 23 12.65 11.49 -7.60
CA VAL A 23 12.92 12.65 -6.73
C VAL A 23 13.12 13.87 -7.62
N ASP A 24 12.38 14.96 -7.36
CA ASP A 24 12.43 16.22 -8.13
C ASP A 24 12.34 16.01 -9.66
N ASP A 25 11.43 15.14 -10.09
CA ASP A 25 11.21 14.74 -11.50
C ASP A 25 12.32 13.94 -12.18
N GLU A 26 13.43 13.63 -11.49
CA GLU A 26 14.44 12.66 -11.95
C GLU A 26 14.05 11.22 -11.55
N GLU A 27 14.03 10.30 -12.52
CA GLU A 27 13.98 8.84 -12.30
C GLU A 27 15.44 8.33 -12.15
N GLN A 28 15.81 7.32 -11.35
CA GLN A 28 15.21 6.00 -11.22
C GLN A 28 15.92 5.14 -10.14
N VAL A 29 15.18 4.32 -9.38
CA VAL A 29 15.63 3.02 -8.84
C VAL A 29 14.46 2.04 -8.96
N TRP A 30 14.73 0.82 -9.44
CA TRP A 30 13.76 -0.26 -9.56
C TRP A 30 14.10 -1.40 -8.61
N THR A 31 13.08 -1.97 -7.99
CA THR A 31 13.16 -3.33 -7.46
C THR A 31 11.98 -4.14 -8.01
N ASP A 32 12.29 -5.31 -8.55
CA ASP A 32 11.31 -6.28 -9.05
C ASP A 32 11.12 -7.38 -8.01
N ASP A 33 9.87 -7.82 -7.82
CA ASP A 33 9.49 -9.03 -7.06
C ASP A 33 10.21 -9.13 -5.69
N LEU A 34 9.95 -8.15 -4.80
CA LEU A 34 10.37 -8.28 -3.40
C LEU A 34 9.64 -9.47 -2.78
N GLU A 35 10.33 -10.58 -2.56
CA GLU A 35 9.78 -11.71 -1.85
C GLU A 35 9.44 -11.30 -0.40
N ASN A 36 8.45 -11.97 0.19
CA ASN A 36 7.77 -11.56 1.43
C ASN A 36 8.65 -11.50 2.70
N ASP A 37 9.96 -11.67 2.60
CA ASP A 37 10.88 -11.73 3.75
C ASP A 37 12.10 -10.81 3.68
N ASP A 38 12.30 -10.09 2.56
CA ASP A 38 13.51 -9.31 2.35
C ASP A 38 13.35 -7.84 2.74
N THR A 39 14.44 -7.26 3.25
CA THR A 39 14.59 -5.82 3.42
C THR A 39 15.36 -5.27 2.24
N HIS A 40 14.82 -4.22 1.62
CA HIS A 40 15.43 -3.56 0.48
C HIS A 40 15.70 -2.11 0.81
N GLU A 41 16.86 -1.61 0.39
CA GLU A 41 17.26 -0.24 0.65
C GLU A 41 17.99 0.37 -0.53
N GLY A 42 18.03 1.69 -0.58
CA GLY A 42 18.76 2.43 -1.58
C GLY A 42 18.77 3.94 -1.31
N SER A 43 19.36 4.69 -2.23
CA SER A 43 19.41 6.15 -2.15
C SER A 43 19.30 6.76 -3.54
N LEU A 44 18.60 7.89 -3.66
CA LEU A 44 18.47 8.66 -4.91
C LEU A 44 18.47 10.15 -4.59
N LEU A 45 19.41 10.90 -5.17
CA LEU A 45 19.50 12.36 -5.02
C LEU A 45 19.46 12.87 -3.56
N GLY A 46 20.08 12.10 -2.65
CA GLY A 46 20.10 12.40 -1.23
C GLY A 46 18.83 12.01 -0.49
N VAL A 47 17.96 11.20 -1.08
CA VAL A 47 16.82 10.55 -0.42
C VAL A 47 17.14 9.08 -0.24
N ASP A 48 17.30 8.65 1.01
CA ASP A 48 17.42 7.23 1.34
C ASP A 48 16.04 6.60 1.42
N TRP A 49 15.95 5.32 1.11
CA TRP A 49 14.72 4.56 1.23
C TRP A 49 14.98 3.14 1.74
N VAL A 50 14.03 2.61 2.50
CA VAL A 50 14.01 1.23 3.00
C VAL A 50 12.59 0.68 2.87
N VAL A 51 12.42 -0.51 2.31
CA VAL A 51 11.18 -1.29 2.32
C VAL A 51 11.43 -2.54 3.15
N SER A 52 10.60 -2.79 4.16
CA SER A 52 10.78 -3.92 5.07
C SER A 52 9.45 -4.47 5.55
N TRP A 53 9.40 -5.77 5.79
CA TRP A 53 8.29 -6.40 6.51
C TRP A 53 8.52 -6.31 8.02
N LEU A 54 7.55 -5.76 8.75
CA LEU A 54 7.60 -5.67 10.20
C LEU A 54 7.22 -7.02 10.82
N LYS A 55 8.24 -7.84 11.10
CA LYS A 55 8.10 -9.11 11.82
C LYS A 55 7.94 -8.84 13.32
N GLY A 56 6.98 -9.50 13.98
CA GLY A 56 6.86 -9.48 15.44
C GLY A 56 5.67 -8.71 16.03
N ILE A 57 4.81 -8.13 15.21
CA ILE A 57 3.44 -7.86 15.64
C ILE A 57 2.77 -9.24 15.74
N LYS A 58 2.33 -9.64 16.94
CA LYS A 58 1.71 -10.96 17.23
C LYS A 58 0.33 -11.09 16.58
N THR A 59 0.29 -10.99 15.27
CA THR A 59 -0.93 -10.94 14.50
C THR A 59 -0.67 -11.65 13.20
N GLU A 60 -1.68 -12.33 12.67
CA GLU A 60 -1.69 -12.89 11.31
C GLU A 60 -1.69 -11.80 10.22
N HIS A 61 -1.29 -10.57 10.57
CA HIS A 61 -1.25 -9.42 9.70
C HIS A 61 0.14 -9.30 9.10
N HIS A 62 0.19 -9.03 7.80
CA HIS A 62 1.44 -8.66 7.15
C HIS A 62 1.49 -7.14 7.03
N LEU A 63 2.45 -6.53 7.74
CA LEU A 63 2.69 -5.09 7.70
C LEU A 63 4.00 -4.81 6.98
N GLN A 64 3.92 -4.18 5.82
CA GLN A 64 5.08 -3.66 5.11
C GLN A 64 5.24 -2.18 5.46
N LYS A 65 6.46 -1.80 5.84
CA LYS A 65 6.86 -0.42 6.11
C LYS A 65 7.84 0.03 5.04
N THR A 66 7.49 1.10 4.35
CA THR A 66 8.41 1.86 3.50
C THR A 66 8.81 3.13 4.24
N TRP A 67 10.10 3.36 4.42
CA TRP A 67 10.66 4.55 5.05
C TRP A 67 11.49 5.31 4.03
N LEU A 68 11.28 6.61 3.88
CA LEU A 68 12.09 7.50 3.06
C LEU A 68 12.66 8.61 3.93
N MET A 69 13.92 8.99 3.72
CA MET A 69 14.61 10.03 4.49
C MET A 69 15.32 11.00 3.56
N ASN A 70 14.94 12.28 3.60
CA ASN A 70 15.62 13.32 2.84
C ASN A 70 16.90 13.76 3.57
N ARG A 71 18.06 13.23 3.18
CA ARG A 71 19.37 13.65 3.70
C ARG A 71 19.93 14.92 3.07
N SER A 72 19.22 15.50 2.10
CA SER A 72 19.69 16.71 1.44
C SER A 72 19.38 17.97 2.26
N VAL A 73 20.13 19.04 2.00
CA VAL A 73 19.87 20.37 2.58
C VAL A 73 18.72 21.12 1.87
N LYS A 74 18.10 20.48 0.87
CA LYS A 74 17.00 21.06 0.09
C LYS A 74 15.73 20.27 0.34
N ARG A 75 14.60 20.95 0.23
CA ARG A 75 13.30 20.30 0.13
C ARG A 75 13.26 19.43 -1.13
N LYS A 76 12.65 18.26 -1.02
CA LYS A 76 12.51 17.28 -2.10
C LYS A 76 11.05 16.94 -2.35
N THR A 77 10.67 16.82 -3.62
CA THR A 77 9.40 16.18 -4.00
C THR A 77 9.69 14.74 -4.33
N ILE A 78 9.14 13.82 -3.55
CA ILE A 78 9.33 12.39 -3.72
C ILE A 78 8.03 11.77 -4.21
N CYS A 79 8.14 11.01 -5.31
CA CYS A 79 7.08 10.11 -5.75
C CYS A 79 7.55 8.69 -5.56
N PHE A 80 6.78 7.90 -4.81
CA PHE A 80 6.98 6.47 -4.65
C PHE A 80 5.81 5.77 -5.33
N ASP A 81 6.07 4.88 -6.26
CA ASP A 81 5.04 4.13 -6.97
C ASP A 81 5.18 2.65 -6.65
N VAL A 82 4.05 2.00 -6.36
CA VAL A 82 3.95 0.56 -6.21
C VAL A 82 2.98 0.04 -7.25
N TYR A 83 3.47 -0.75 -8.18
CA TYR A 83 2.66 -1.42 -9.19
C TYR A 83 2.31 -2.83 -8.70
N TYR A 84 1.01 -3.07 -8.56
CA TYR A 84 0.42 -4.34 -8.15
C TYR A 84 -0.13 -5.06 -9.38
N ARG A 85 0.42 -6.24 -9.67
CA ARG A 85 -0.04 -7.09 -10.76
C ARG A 85 -0.65 -8.36 -10.18
N VAL A 86 -1.87 -8.70 -10.61
CA VAL A 86 -2.56 -9.94 -10.22
C VAL A 86 -2.22 -11.10 -11.17
N GLY A 87 -2.48 -12.33 -10.73
CA GLY A 87 -2.28 -13.52 -11.54
C GLY A 87 -3.17 -13.55 -12.79
N LYS A 88 -2.80 -14.38 -13.77
CA LYS A 88 -3.63 -14.60 -14.96
C LYS A 88 -4.98 -15.19 -14.53
N ASN A 89 -6.08 -14.55 -14.92
CA ASN A 89 -7.47 -14.87 -14.57
C ASN A 89 -7.93 -14.39 -13.18
N GLU A 90 -7.16 -13.54 -12.49
CA GLU A 90 -7.61 -12.87 -11.28
C GLU A 90 -8.06 -11.43 -11.60
N THR A 91 -8.98 -10.90 -10.79
CA THR A 91 -9.41 -9.50 -10.87
C THR A 91 -8.83 -8.73 -9.72
N ILE A 92 -8.30 -7.53 -10.00
CA ILE A 92 -7.80 -6.68 -8.92
C ILE A 92 -8.97 -6.24 -8.06
N PRO A 93 -8.87 -6.37 -6.72
CA PRO A 93 -9.94 -6.01 -5.81
C PRO A 93 -10.39 -4.57 -5.94
N LEU A 94 -11.68 -4.37 -5.64
CA LEU A 94 -12.30 -3.06 -5.55
C LEU A 94 -11.53 -2.24 -4.51
N SER A 95 -10.96 -1.12 -4.97
CA SER A 95 -10.21 -0.19 -4.13
C SER A 95 -11.09 1.02 -3.85
N TYR A 96 -11.40 1.26 -2.58
CA TYR A 96 -12.10 2.44 -2.09
C TYR A 96 -11.10 3.36 -1.39
N TYR A 97 -11.11 4.64 -1.73
CA TYR A 97 -10.39 5.66 -0.97
C TYR A 97 -11.28 6.17 0.14
N ALA A 98 -10.83 6.02 1.37
CA ALA A 98 -11.49 6.55 2.55
C ALA A 98 -10.93 7.96 2.81
N PRO A 99 -11.61 9.06 2.43
CA PRO A 99 -11.03 10.41 2.50
C PRO A 99 -10.74 10.85 3.94
N GLU A 100 -11.58 10.40 4.88
CA GLU A 100 -11.42 10.68 6.31
C GLU A 100 -10.25 9.91 6.94
N LYS A 101 -9.93 8.73 6.39
CA LYS A 101 -8.81 7.89 6.84
C LYS A 101 -7.56 8.12 6.01
N ARG A 102 -7.69 8.88 4.91
CA ARG A 102 -6.69 9.11 3.86
C ARG A 102 -5.89 7.84 3.58
N ALA A 103 -6.65 6.78 3.30
CA ALA A 103 -6.15 5.45 3.05
C ALA A 103 -6.89 4.87 1.85
N ILE A 104 -6.20 4.03 1.09
CA ILE A 104 -6.82 3.18 0.09
C ILE A 104 -7.09 1.84 0.77
N ILE A 105 -8.33 1.36 0.65
CA ILE A 105 -8.75 0.06 1.16
C ILE A 105 -9.18 -0.77 -0.03
N SER A 106 -8.52 -1.89 -0.25
CA SER A 106 -8.88 -2.87 -1.27
C SER A 106 -9.45 -4.12 -0.60
N HIS A 107 -10.51 -4.67 -1.17
CA HIS A 107 -11.16 -5.86 -0.62
C HIS A 107 -11.31 -6.97 -1.66
N HIS A 108 -10.75 -8.14 -1.38
CA HIS A 108 -10.82 -9.34 -2.21
C HIS A 108 -11.33 -10.53 -1.39
N TYR A 109 -12.56 -10.97 -1.63
CA TYR A 109 -13.23 -12.06 -0.90
C TYR A 109 -13.22 -11.88 0.63
N ASN A 110 -12.19 -12.37 1.31
CA ASN A 110 -12.02 -12.34 2.75
C ASN A 110 -10.74 -11.61 3.17
N ASP A 111 -10.09 -10.89 2.26
CA ASP A 111 -8.84 -10.20 2.53
C ASP A 111 -9.00 -8.70 2.27
N TYR A 112 -8.43 -7.91 3.18
CA TYR A 112 -8.38 -6.47 3.13
C TYR A 112 -6.92 -6.02 3.00
N TYR A 113 -6.69 -5.12 2.05
CA TYR A 113 -5.42 -4.45 1.85
C TYR A 113 -5.62 -2.97 2.17
N VAL A 114 -4.88 -2.45 3.16
CA VAL A 114 -4.98 -1.05 3.56
C VAL A 114 -3.66 -0.36 3.31
N PHE A 115 -3.69 0.70 2.51
CA PHE A 115 -2.53 1.49 2.12
C PHE A 115 -2.66 2.88 2.74
N SER A 116 -1.65 3.30 3.51
CA SER A 116 -1.61 4.61 4.14
C SER A 116 -0.16 5.11 4.29
N GLY A 117 0.00 6.34 4.76
CA GLY A 117 1.30 6.92 5.04
C GLY A 117 1.20 8.19 5.87
N VAL A 118 2.32 8.57 6.49
CA VAL A 118 2.42 9.73 7.36
C VAL A 118 3.87 10.23 7.38
N ASN A 119 4.07 11.55 7.40
CA ASN A 119 5.40 12.14 7.65
C ASN A 119 5.58 12.55 9.12
N THR A 120 6.76 13.04 9.49
CA THR A 120 7.07 13.50 10.86
C THR A 120 6.14 14.59 11.38
N ARG A 121 5.42 15.29 10.51
CA ARG A 121 4.47 16.36 10.85
C ARG A 121 3.03 15.88 10.98
N GLY A 122 2.78 14.58 10.79
CA GLY A 122 1.43 14.04 10.73
C GLY A 122 0.69 14.38 9.43
N GLU A 123 1.39 14.93 8.43
CA GLU A 123 0.81 15.14 7.11
C GLU A 123 0.73 13.80 6.38
N ILE A 124 -0.31 13.67 5.58
CA ILE A 124 -0.63 12.41 4.91
C ILE A 124 -0.34 12.59 3.41
N PRO A 125 0.36 11.63 2.79
CA PRO A 125 0.70 11.68 1.37
C PRO A 125 -0.52 11.80 0.46
N ILE A 126 -0.29 12.35 -0.74
CA ILE A 126 -1.30 12.35 -1.80
C ILE A 126 -1.24 10.99 -2.50
N PHE A 127 -2.40 10.39 -2.72
CA PHE A 127 -2.53 9.11 -3.40
C PHE A 127 -3.09 9.30 -4.81
N HIS A 128 -2.52 8.58 -5.77
CA HIS A 128 -3.08 8.45 -7.10
C HIS A 128 -3.12 6.99 -7.53
N THR A 129 -4.14 6.62 -8.31
CA THR A 129 -4.22 5.30 -8.96
C THR A 129 -4.09 5.44 -10.47
N ASP A 130 -3.36 4.53 -11.10
CA ASP A 130 -3.24 4.43 -12.56
C ASP A 130 -3.39 2.98 -13.00
N CYS A 131 -4.23 2.73 -14.02
CA CYS A 131 -4.47 1.40 -14.58
C CYS A 131 -3.80 1.22 -15.94
N THR A 132 -3.20 2.28 -16.50
CA THR A 132 -2.30 2.09 -17.63
C THR A 132 -1.19 1.19 -17.12
N GLY A 133 -1.09 -0.01 -17.72
CA GLY A 133 -0.04 -0.95 -17.35
C GLY A 133 1.32 -0.22 -17.38
N TRP A 134 2.34 -0.85 -16.79
CA TRP A 134 3.70 -0.33 -16.58
C TRP A 134 4.34 0.62 -17.63
N LYS A 135 3.85 0.61 -18.87
CA LYS A 135 4.28 1.45 -19.98
C LYS A 135 3.85 2.92 -19.79
N GLY A 136 4.67 3.65 -19.05
CA GLY A 136 5.02 5.05 -19.34
C GLY A 136 3.90 6.09 -19.15
N ARG A 137 4.17 7.03 -18.23
CA ARG A 137 3.50 8.33 -18.03
C ARG A 137 2.66 8.76 -19.24
N GLN A 138 1.32 8.82 -19.13
CA GLN A 138 0.56 10.05 -19.50
C GLN A 138 -0.95 10.06 -19.29
N GLU A 139 -1.68 8.97 -19.05
CA GLU A 139 -3.13 9.06 -19.14
C GLU A 139 -3.80 9.29 -17.79
N ARG A 140 -4.30 10.52 -17.61
CA ARG A 140 -5.25 10.98 -16.57
C ARG A 140 -5.06 10.32 -15.19
N ARG A 141 -4.29 11.00 -14.33
CA ARG A 141 -4.30 10.76 -12.88
C ARG A 141 -5.70 11.04 -12.36
N LEU A 142 -6.47 9.98 -12.12
CA LEU A 142 -7.75 10.09 -11.43
C LEU A 142 -7.53 9.86 -9.94
N PRO A 143 -8.33 10.52 -9.07
CA PRO A 143 -8.29 10.24 -7.64
C PRO A 143 -8.51 8.76 -7.35
N LEU A 144 -9.39 8.10 -8.11
CA LEU A 144 -9.51 6.63 -8.21
C LEU A 144 -10.04 6.25 -9.59
N MET A 145 -9.53 5.15 -10.14
CA MET A 145 -10.13 4.49 -11.28
C MET A 145 -10.52 3.05 -10.92
N PRO A 146 -11.79 2.63 -11.14
CA PRO A 146 -12.15 1.22 -11.01
C PRO A 146 -11.44 0.41 -12.09
N LEU A 147 -10.86 -0.72 -11.70
CA LEU A 147 -10.16 -1.60 -12.61
C LEU A 147 -11.17 -2.46 -13.37
N ASN A 148 -11.01 -2.54 -14.68
CA ASN A 148 -11.74 -3.47 -15.54
C ASN A 148 -10.83 -4.64 -15.95
N HIS A 149 -11.38 -5.65 -16.61
CA HIS A 149 -10.64 -6.83 -17.08
C HIS A 149 -9.58 -6.54 -18.16
N GLU A 150 -9.47 -5.30 -18.64
CA GLU A 150 -8.51 -4.90 -19.68
C GLU A 150 -7.15 -4.48 -19.10
N HIS A 151 -7.06 -4.31 -17.77
CA HIS A 151 -5.84 -3.92 -17.07
C HIS A 151 -5.18 -5.13 -16.39
N ASP A 152 -3.85 -5.22 -16.48
CA ASP A 152 -3.07 -6.29 -15.85
C ASP A 152 -2.67 -5.96 -14.41
N GLY A 153 -2.80 -4.70 -13.98
CA GLY A 153 -2.38 -4.22 -12.67
C GLY A 153 -2.93 -2.84 -12.33
N VAL A 154 -2.60 -2.38 -11.13
CA VAL A 154 -2.85 -1.01 -10.65
C VAL A 154 -1.57 -0.44 -10.07
N THR A 155 -1.28 0.81 -10.39
CA THR A 155 -0.19 1.56 -9.75
C THR A 155 -0.77 2.45 -8.67
N LEU A 156 -0.27 2.31 -7.45
CA LEU A 156 -0.47 3.28 -6.38
C LEU A 156 0.73 4.22 -6.36
N ARG A 157 0.48 5.52 -6.56
CA ARG A 157 1.49 6.57 -6.39
C ARG A 157 1.26 7.27 -5.07
N TYR A 158 2.33 7.39 -4.31
CA TYR A 158 2.45 8.22 -3.13
C TYR A 158 3.30 9.45 -3.51
N GLU A 159 2.75 10.64 -3.35
CA GLU A 159 3.44 11.90 -3.63
C GLU A 159 3.56 12.73 -2.35
N GLN A 160 4.78 13.13 -2.00
CA GLN A 160 5.07 13.88 -0.79
C GLN A 160 6.20 14.89 -1.01
N VAL A 161 6.03 16.07 -0.43
CA VAL A 161 7.09 17.06 -0.27
C VAL A 161 7.74 16.86 1.09
N VAL A 162 9.06 16.65 1.13
CA VAL A 162 9.82 16.34 2.35
C VAL A 162 10.90 17.40 2.56
N ASP A 163 10.89 18.02 3.74
CA ASP A 163 11.88 19.03 4.10
C ASP A 163 13.26 18.42 4.40
N PRO A 164 14.32 19.23 4.42
CA PRO A 164 15.67 18.76 4.75
C PRO A 164 15.69 17.97 6.07
N PHE A 165 16.30 16.79 6.04
CA PHE A 165 16.47 15.89 7.19
C PHE A 165 15.16 15.39 7.81
N GLU A 166 14.05 15.43 7.07
CA GLU A 166 12.79 14.80 7.48
C GLU A 166 12.58 13.45 6.80
N GLU A 167 11.71 12.64 7.43
CA GLU A 167 11.31 11.34 6.96
C GLU A 167 9.81 11.26 6.64
N VAL A 168 9.47 10.34 5.75
CA VAL A 168 8.11 9.90 5.48
C VAL A 168 8.04 8.38 5.56
N VAL A 169 6.96 7.88 6.14
CA VAL A 169 6.71 6.46 6.27
C VAL A 169 5.40 6.10 5.58
N PHE A 170 5.43 5.05 4.77
CA PHE A 170 4.24 4.42 4.20
C PHE A 170 4.05 3.05 4.83
N TYR A 171 2.79 2.70 5.02
CA TYR A 171 2.37 1.42 5.56
C TYR A 171 1.42 0.75 4.60
N GLU A 172 1.66 -0.52 4.37
CA GLU A 172 0.74 -1.43 3.68
C GLU A 172 0.40 -2.56 4.63
N TRP A 173 -0.88 -2.70 4.92
CA TRP A 173 -1.43 -3.69 5.83
C TRP A 173 -2.22 -4.72 5.04
N PHE A 174 -1.96 -5.99 5.31
CA PHE A 174 -2.80 -7.10 4.88
C PHE A 174 -3.52 -7.68 6.10
N LEU A 175 -4.85 -7.77 6.01
CA LEU A 175 -5.73 -8.27 7.06
C LEU A 175 -6.70 -9.28 6.46
N SER A 176 -6.81 -10.47 7.05
CA SER A 176 -7.95 -11.35 6.79
C SER A 176 -9.22 -10.78 7.43
N SER A 177 -10.41 -11.21 6.98
CA SER A 177 -11.69 -10.84 7.59
C SER A 177 -11.76 -11.25 9.06
N GLU A 178 -11.20 -12.40 9.41
CA GLU A 178 -11.09 -12.86 10.80
C GLU A 178 -10.22 -11.92 11.63
N SER A 179 -9.06 -11.54 11.09
CA SER A 179 -8.16 -10.56 11.67
C SER A 179 -8.82 -9.20 11.89
N LEU A 180 -9.58 -8.70 10.89
CA LEU A 180 -10.29 -7.43 10.98
C LEU A 180 -11.38 -7.48 12.06
N ASN A 181 -12.19 -8.55 12.08
CA ASN A 181 -13.24 -8.72 13.09
C ASN A 181 -12.66 -8.77 14.52
N ALA A 182 -11.51 -9.43 14.70
CA ALA A 182 -10.82 -9.45 15.99
C ALA A 182 -10.38 -8.04 16.42
N LEU A 183 -9.77 -7.27 15.50
CA LEU A 183 -9.37 -5.88 15.76
C LEU A 183 -10.55 -4.98 16.10
N GLU A 184 -11.68 -5.10 15.39
CA GLU A 184 -12.89 -4.32 15.67
C GLU A 184 -13.49 -4.68 17.04
N THR A 185 -13.47 -5.96 17.41
CA THR A 185 -13.92 -6.43 18.72
C THR A 185 -13.06 -5.85 19.84
N ASP A 186 -11.74 -5.90 19.69
CA ASP A 186 -10.79 -5.32 20.65
C ASP A 186 -10.96 -3.80 20.79
N HIS A 187 -11.15 -3.10 19.68
CA HIS A 187 -11.43 -1.67 19.66
C HIS A 187 -12.74 -1.36 20.39
N PHE A 188 -13.82 -2.10 20.13
CA PHE A 188 -15.10 -1.93 20.84
C PHE A 188 -14.93 -2.10 22.36
N HIS A 189 -14.19 -3.12 22.79
CA HIS A 189 -13.88 -3.32 24.21
C HIS A 189 -13.03 -2.20 24.81
N TYR A 190 -12.09 -1.63 24.06
CA TYR A 190 -11.31 -0.48 24.48
C TYR A 190 -12.19 0.77 24.65
N PHE A 191 -13.02 1.10 23.65
CA PHE A 191 -13.91 2.26 23.71
C PHE A 191 -14.90 2.17 24.88
N HIS A 192 -15.47 0.98 25.09
CA HIS A 192 -16.38 0.75 26.22
C HIS A 192 -15.70 0.86 27.59
N ARG A 193 -14.38 0.62 27.68
CA ARG A 193 -13.60 0.87 28.90
C ARG A 193 -13.39 2.37 29.11
N LEU A 194 -13.07 3.12 28.06
CA LEU A 194 -12.90 4.57 28.15
C LEU A 194 -14.20 5.30 28.49
N SER A 195 -15.35 4.85 27.99
CA SER A 195 -16.65 5.48 28.27
C SER A 195 -17.18 5.26 29.70
N LYS A 196 -16.47 4.49 30.53
CA LYS A 196 -16.80 4.26 31.94
C LYS A 196 -16.06 5.20 32.89
N TYR A 197 -15.20 6.05 32.36
CA TYR A 197 -14.49 7.12 33.06
C TYR A 197 -14.96 8.48 32.53
#